data_AF-A0A830HDZ6-F1
#
_entry.id   AF-A0A830HDZ6-F1
#
_cell.length_a   1.000
_cell.length_b   1.000
_cell.length_c   1.000
_cell.angle_alpha   90.00
_cell.angle_beta   90.00
_cell.angle_gamma   90.00
#
_symmetry.space_group_name_H-M   'P 1'
#
loop_
_entity.id
_entity.type
_entity.pdbx_description
1 polymer ?
#
loop_
_entity_poly.entity_id
_entity_poly.type
_entity_poly.pdbx_seq_one_letter_code
_entity_poly.pdbx_strand_id
1 'polypeptide(L)'
;MAQHSLNAAALAGVPFVVSSDVNATDTSSDSDDEGDARELGSSGDLHGAQAACAGPSASLWSSTINLAVSAVGAGILSLPNSLSNSGYVLGPLLITFFGITVDYSLVLLFRCGRACGETEYDRLALRYLGNSGAFVVKIALMLLLIGALVTLVIIFGDLLTSVMDELGFQFPAAFGGRVKRGTGGGGGSGFEPVLKPEDIKFSARATVTIAAMAAVFPLTLSKSLTSLRFVSLGAVIAVVAVTGAMALRLGQMDHPARDVKPVKLSHSIFLAMPVQFLAYCCQFNILPLYNELPANLKPKMPAVIHTTVLGIMVPLYAVFALLGYFSFGDKVHSLVLDDYSKDMLMTMMKAVIAFVNLVKLPLLALPTRQVINETLFGRPELESPFGTFFEMLLINSFVTAAAIALGDLRKAFDLVGSTSGVLIMFTLPGLFAVQEARERLQMRAIFLAEVSSTTAAPPAVAVDETHVPLLGNAPLTPPRARSRGLRDALDDRSSSASHDARRPRAASADFPSLVGLKRGRSGELYDLVLASGMVVLGVGLGALSLRETIVSWNDPA
;
A
#
# COMPACT_ATOMS: atom_id res chain seq x y z
N MET A 1 -18.44 -2.36 53.78
CA MET A 1 -19.58 -1.43 53.66
C MET A 1 -19.51 -0.87 52.24
N ALA A 2 -20.14 -1.48 51.25
CA ALA A 2 -21.58 -1.61 51.02
C ALA A 2 -21.99 -0.68 49.87
N GLN A 3 -22.38 -1.32 48.75
CA GLN A 3 -23.43 -0.94 47.78
C GLN A 3 -23.23 0.39 47.01
N HIS A 4 -23.35 0.42 45.68
CA HIS A 4 -24.47 -0.09 44.91
C HIS A 4 -24.07 -0.53 43.49
N SER A 5 -24.44 -1.77 43.18
CA SER A 5 -24.80 -2.25 41.83
C SER A 5 -26.25 -1.86 41.51
N LEU A 6 -26.57 -1.57 40.24
CA LEU A 6 -27.87 -1.91 39.63
C LEU A 6 -27.78 -1.91 38.09
N ASN A 7 -28.47 -2.91 37.54
CA ASN A 7 -28.44 -3.46 36.18
C ASN A 7 -29.46 -2.79 35.22
N ALA A 8 -29.43 -3.30 33.98
CA ALA A 8 -30.49 -3.41 32.96
C ALA A 8 -30.51 -2.27 31.91
N ALA A 9 -30.29 -2.52 30.61
CA ALA A 9 -31.04 -3.32 29.62
C ALA A 9 -32.31 -2.61 29.09
N ALA A 10 -32.51 -2.69 27.76
CA ALA A 10 -33.54 -2.08 26.88
C ALA A 10 -33.22 -0.63 26.44
N LEU A 11 -33.19 -0.24 25.16
CA LEU A 11 -34.14 -0.37 24.05
C LEU A 11 -33.36 -0.33 22.70
N ALA A 12 -33.49 -1.25 21.75
CA ALA A 12 -34.58 -1.42 20.78
C ALA A 12 -34.88 -0.19 19.88
N GLY A 13 -34.14 -0.10 18.75
CA GLY A 13 -34.62 0.06 17.36
C GLY A 13 -35.47 1.26 16.91
N VAL A 14 -34.98 2.02 15.92
CA VAL A 14 -35.73 2.63 14.79
C VAL A 14 -34.77 2.78 13.58
N PRO A 15 -35.20 2.53 12.32
CA PRO A 15 -34.33 2.32 11.16
C PRO A 15 -34.01 3.61 10.38
N PHE A 16 -32.80 3.71 9.83
CA PHE A 16 -32.43 4.78 8.88
C PHE A 16 -32.88 4.39 7.47
N VAL A 17 -34.02 4.95 7.04
CA VAL A 17 -34.55 4.86 5.68
C VAL A 17 -33.88 5.96 4.84
N VAL A 18 -33.18 5.54 3.79
CA VAL A 18 -32.75 6.44 2.71
C VAL A 18 -33.92 6.59 1.75
N SER A 19 -34.61 7.73 1.81
CA SER A 19 -35.49 8.18 0.73
C SER A 19 -34.75 9.22 -0.10
N SER A 20 -34.46 8.83 -1.34
CA SER A 20 -34.21 9.72 -2.46
C SER A 20 -35.45 10.57 -2.73
N ASP A 21 -35.30 11.89 -2.77
CA ASP A 21 -36.05 12.75 -3.68
C ASP A 21 -35.26 14.04 -3.95
N VAL A 22 -34.87 14.18 -5.22
CA VAL A 22 -34.30 15.39 -5.80
C VAL A 22 -35.47 16.28 -6.17
N ASN A 23 -35.57 17.47 -5.61
CA ASN A 23 -36.27 18.55 -6.28
C ASN A 23 -35.55 19.88 -6.05
N ALA A 24 -35.15 20.49 -7.16
CA ALA A 24 -34.50 21.79 -7.22
C ALA A 24 -35.50 22.91 -6.98
N THR A 25 -35.09 23.96 -6.25
CA THR A 25 -35.54 25.35 -6.43
C THR A 25 -34.59 26.30 -5.71
N ASP A 26 -34.17 27.34 -6.43
CA ASP A 26 -33.34 28.46 -5.99
C ASP A 26 -33.97 29.26 -4.85
N THR A 27 -33.15 29.89 -3.99
CA THR A 27 -33.22 31.33 -3.64
C THR A 27 -32.13 31.75 -2.65
N SER A 28 -31.82 33.05 -2.72
CA SER A 28 -30.71 33.81 -2.14
C SER A 28 -30.85 34.23 -0.67
N SER A 29 -29.74 34.78 -0.16
CA SER A 29 -29.54 35.85 0.85
C SER A 29 -29.49 35.54 2.36
N ASP A 30 -28.30 35.84 2.91
CA ASP A 30 -27.94 36.62 4.11
C ASP A 30 -28.12 36.12 5.56
N SER A 31 -27.08 36.50 6.33
CA SER A 31 -26.93 36.76 7.78
C SER A 31 -26.54 35.60 8.74
N ASP A 32 -25.27 35.70 9.18
CA ASP A 32 -24.73 35.69 10.56
C ASP A 32 -25.48 34.91 11.66
N ASP A 33 -24.83 33.90 12.26
CA ASP A 33 -24.63 33.82 13.72
C ASP A 33 -23.57 32.77 14.13
N GLU A 34 -22.83 33.07 15.21
CA GLU A 34 -21.78 32.27 15.85
C GLU A 34 -22.34 31.06 16.64
N GLY A 35 -21.59 29.95 16.70
CA GLY A 35 -21.84 28.91 17.72
C GLY A 35 -21.20 27.54 17.49
N ASP A 36 -20.11 27.29 18.21
CA ASP A 36 -19.49 26.00 18.59
C ASP A 36 -20.17 24.68 18.14
N ALA A 37 -19.47 23.94 17.26
CA ALA A 37 -19.58 22.49 17.19
C ALA A 37 -18.21 21.88 16.84
N ARG A 38 -17.61 21.19 17.82
CA ARG A 38 -16.45 20.33 17.63
C ARG A 38 -16.85 19.11 16.78
N GLU A 39 -16.63 19.17 15.48
CA GLU A 39 -16.66 17.99 14.62
C GLU A 39 -15.24 17.42 14.46
N LEU A 40 -15.10 16.14 14.82
CA LEU A 40 -13.94 15.30 14.53
C LEU A 40 -13.87 15.09 13.01
N GLY A 41 -13.21 16.03 12.32
CA GLY A 41 -12.89 15.96 10.91
C GLY A 41 -12.02 14.76 10.59
N SER A 42 -12.62 13.84 9.84
CA SER A 42 -12.06 12.62 9.27
C SER A 42 -10.80 12.87 8.43
N SER A 43 -9.73 12.09 8.62
CA SER A 43 -8.57 11.94 7.70
C SER A 43 -8.94 11.40 6.30
N GLY A 44 -10.19 11.55 5.85
CA GLY A 44 -10.71 10.96 4.60
C GLY A 44 -10.21 11.62 3.30
N ASP A 45 -9.56 12.77 3.37
CA ASP A 45 -9.24 13.58 2.18
C ASP A 45 -7.90 13.25 1.51
N LEU A 46 -7.02 12.50 2.19
CA LEU A 46 -5.70 12.13 1.66
C LEU A 46 -5.77 11.08 0.55
N HIS A 47 -6.70 10.14 0.71
CA HIS A 47 -7.00 9.16 -0.33
C HIS A 47 -7.71 9.81 -1.51
N GLY A 48 -8.30 11.00 -1.33
CA GLY A 48 -8.91 11.80 -2.39
C GLY A 48 -7.92 12.27 -3.46
N ALA A 49 -6.63 12.45 -3.17
CA ALA A 49 -5.68 12.91 -4.20
C ALA A 49 -5.26 11.79 -5.18
N GLN A 50 -5.27 10.52 -4.74
CA GLN A 50 -5.13 9.35 -5.62
C GLN A 50 -6.49 8.83 -6.13
N ALA A 51 -7.56 8.94 -5.34
CA ALA A 51 -8.93 8.58 -5.72
C ALA A 51 -9.62 9.63 -6.63
N ALA A 52 -9.13 10.87 -6.69
CA ALA A 52 -9.58 11.89 -7.65
C ALA A 52 -9.18 11.54 -9.10
N CYS A 53 -8.45 10.45 -9.31
CA CYS A 53 -8.23 9.86 -10.63
C CYS A 53 -9.39 8.96 -11.11
N ALA A 54 -10.52 8.90 -10.40
CA ALA A 54 -11.65 8.05 -10.76
C ALA A 54 -12.60 8.68 -11.81
N GLY A 55 -12.36 8.33 -13.08
CA GLY A 55 -13.37 8.27 -14.13
C GLY A 55 -12.74 7.82 -15.46
N PRO A 56 -13.29 6.86 -16.23
CA PRO A 56 -14.54 6.10 -16.12
C PRO A 56 -14.34 4.71 -15.47
N SER A 57 -15.37 4.17 -14.80
CA SER A 57 -15.49 2.80 -14.24
C SER A 57 -14.18 2.05 -14.02
N ALA A 58 -13.59 2.14 -12.82
CA ALA A 58 -12.39 1.40 -12.46
C ALA A 58 -12.54 -0.08 -12.86
N SER A 59 -11.74 -0.50 -13.84
CA SER A 59 -11.73 -1.87 -14.37
C SER A 59 -10.63 -2.69 -13.69
N LEU A 60 -10.77 -4.01 -13.68
CA LEU A 60 -9.74 -4.89 -13.12
C LEU A 60 -8.37 -4.65 -13.76
N TRP A 61 -8.34 -4.35 -15.06
CA TRP A 61 -7.12 -4.05 -15.79
C TRP A 61 -6.50 -2.72 -15.38
N SER A 62 -7.33 -1.67 -15.21
CA SER A 62 -6.86 -0.38 -14.71
C SER A 62 -6.28 -0.50 -13.31
N SER A 63 -6.95 -1.22 -12.40
CA SER A 63 -6.45 -1.47 -11.05
C SER A 63 -5.16 -2.30 -11.03
N THR A 64 -5.03 -3.28 -11.93
CA THR A 64 -3.80 -4.07 -12.12
C THR A 64 -2.64 -3.17 -12.53
N ILE A 65 -2.85 -2.31 -13.53
CA ILE A 65 -1.84 -1.36 -14.00
C ILE A 65 -1.52 -0.34 -12.90
N ASN A 66 -2.51 0.18 -12.18
CA ASN A 66 -2.27 1.15 -11.12
C ASN A 66 -1.40 0.55 -10.00
N LEU A 67 -1.74 -0.67 -9.56
CA LEU A 67 -0.93 -1.39 -8.57
C LEU A 67 0.48 -1.67 -9.09
N ALA A 68 0.60 -2.10 -10.35
CA ALA A 68 1.88 -2.30 -11.03
C ALA A 68 2.73 -1.03 -11.07
N VAL A 69 2.17 0.11 -11.49
CA VAL A 69 2.87 1.41 -11.56
C VAL A 69 3.41 1.82 -10.19
N SER A 70 2.66 1.52 -9.13
CA SER A 70 3.05 1.86 -7.78
C SER A 70 4.24 1.05 -7.27
N ALA A 71 4.36 -0.22 -7.69
CA ALA A 71 5.50 -1.09 -7.36
C ALA A 71 6.68 -0.90 -8.33
N VAL A 72 6.42 -0.82 -9.63
CA VAL A 72 7.41 -0.58 -10.71
C VAL A 72 7.93 0.85 -10.62
N GLY A 73 8.89 1.03 -9.72
CA GLY A 73 9.60 2.28 -9.52
C GLY A 73 11.10 2.10 -9.58
N ALA A 74 11.77 2.93 -8.79
CA ALA A 74 13.22 2.97 -8.62
C ALA A 74 13.86 1.60 -8.36
N GLY A 75 13.18 0.70 -7.63
CA GLY A 75 13.75 -0.58 -7.21
C GLY A 75 14.15 -1.51 -8.36
N ILE A 76 13.45 -1.46 -9.50
CA ILE A 76 13.77 -2.32 -10.64
C ILE A 76 15.17 -2.02 -11.21
N LEU A 77 15.59 -0.76 -11.17
CA LEU A 77 16.84 -0.28 -11.76
C LEU A 77 18.08 -0.81 -11.04
N SER A 78 17.92 -1.29 -9.80
CA SER A 78 18.98 -1.87 -8.98
C SER A 78 18.92 -3.40 -8.90
N LEU A 79 17.91 -4.05 -9.48
CA LEU A 79 17.83 -5.51 -9.48
C LEU A 79 19.02 -6.20 -10.17
N PRO A 80 19.58 -5.69 -11.28
CA PRO A 80 20.82 -6.24 -11.85
C PRO A 80 21.99 -6.25 -10.85
N ASN A 81 22.15 -5.20 -10.05
CA ASN A 81 23.15 -5.10 -8.99
C ASN A 81 22.84 -6.03 -7.79
N SER A 82 21.59 -6.41 -7.58
CA SER A 82 21.23 -7.47 -6.64
C SER A 82 21.66 -8.86 -7.17
N LEU A 83 21.57 -9.08 -8.49
CA LEU A 83 22.06 -10.31 -9.14
C LEU A 83 23.59 -10.43 -9.12
N SER A 84 24.33 -9.33 -9.16
CA SER A 84 25.80 -9.39 -8.99
C SER A 84 26.23 -9.97 -7.64
N ASN A 85 25.36 -9.88 -6.63
CA ASN A 85 25.60 -10.42 -5.29
C ASN A 85 25.09 -11.86 -5.08
N SER A 86 24.17 -12.35 -5.91
CA SER A 86 23.51 -13.66 -5.74
C SER A 86 23.76 -14.64 -6.88
N GLY A 87 24.02 -14.17 -8.11
CA GLY A 87 24.21 -14.96 -9.33
C GLY A 87 22.95 -15.06 -10.19
N TYR A 88 23.11 -15.52 -11.43
CA TYR A 88 22.03 -15.53 -12.44
C TYR A 88 20.98 -16.65 -12.25
N VAL A 89 21.24 -17.64 -11.41
CA VAL A 89 20.26 -18.68 -11.04
C VAL A 89 19.60 -18.33 -9.72
N LEU A 90 20.39 -18.07 -8.68
CA LEU A 90 19.86 -17.78 -7.35
C LEU A 90 19.12 -16.44 -7.30
N GLY A 91 19.57 -15.41 -8.03
CA GLY A 91 18.93 -14.10 -8.07
C GLY A 91 17.47 -14.16 -8.53
N PRO A 92 17.15 -14.70 -9.73
CA PRO A 92 15.77 -14.87 -10.17
C PRO A 92 14.92 -15.78 -9.29
N LEU A 93 15.51 -16.80 -8.66
CA LEU A 93 14.82 -17.64 -7.68
C LEU A 93 14.42 -16.83 -6.44
N LEU A 94 15.31 -15.96 -5.94
CA LEU A 94 15.00 -15.05 -4.82
C LEU A 94 13.96 -14.00 -5.21
N ILE A 95 14.06 -13.41 -6.41
CA ILE A 95 13.04 -12.50 -6.96
C ILE A 95 11.66 -13.20 -6.97
N THR A 96 11.60 -14.44 -7.43
CA THR A 96 10.35 -15.22 -7.47
C THR A 96 9.84 -15.54 -6.05
N PHE A 97 10.73 -15.96 -5.15
CA PHE A 97 10.39 -16.25 -3.75
C PHE A 97 9.81 -15.02 -3.03
N PHE A 98 10.47 -13.86 -3.16
CA PHE A 98 9.96 -12.62 -2.59
C PHE A 98 8.67 -12.17 -3.28
N GLY A 99 8.54 -12.35 -4.59
CA GLY A 99 7.29 -12.11 -5.31
C GLY A 99 6.12 -12.92 -4.76
N ILE A 100 6.29 -14.23 -4.51
CA ILE A 100 5.27 -15.09 -3.90
C ILE A 100 4.94 -14.63 -2.47
N THR A 101 5.96 -14.25 -1.70
CA THR A 101 5.78 -13.79 -0.31
C THR A 101 5.02 -12.45 -0.25
N VAL A 102 5.35 -11.51 -1.14
CA VAL A 102 4.66 -10.22 -1.26
C VAL A 102 3.22 -10.41 -1.74
N ASP A 103 3.01 -11.27 -2.73
CA ASP A 103 1.66 -11.62 -3.21
C ASP A 103 0.78 -12.12 -2.05
N TYR A 104 1.30 -13.05 -1.25
CA TYR A 104 0.60 -13.55 -0.08
C TYR A 104 0.34 -12.46 0.98
N SER A 105 1.34 -11.60 1.22
CA SER A 105 1.24 -10.47 2.14
C SER A 105 0.14 -9.48 1.74
N LEU A 106 0.04 -9.12 0.46
CA LEU A 106 -1.01 -8.25 -0.07
C LEU A 106 -2.40 -8.89 0.10
N VAL A 107 -2.52 -10.20 -0.14
CA VAL A 107 -3.78 -10.92 0.07
C VAL A 107 -4.18 -10.93 1.54
N LEU A 108 -3.23 -11.12 2.47
CA LEU A 108 -3.50 -11.04 3.91
C LEU A 108 -3.97 -9.66 4.32
N LEU A 109 -3.28 -8.62 3.89
CA LEU A 109 -3.61 -7.24 4.21
C LEU A 109 -5.01 -6.86 3.69
N PHE A 110 -5.32 -7.25 2.44
CA PHE A 110 -6.65 -7.09 1.86
C PHE A 110 -7.74 -7.82 2.69
N ARG A 111 -7.49 -9.06 3.13
CA ARG A 111 -8.45 -9.83 3.93
C ARG A 111 -8.72 -9.16 5.28
N CYS A 112 -7.66 -8.70 5.95
CA CYS A 112 -7.74 -8.00 7.23
C CYS A 112 -8.51 -6.69 7.09
N GLY A 113 -8.19 -5.86 6.08
CA GLY A 113 -8.89 -4.60 5.82
C GLY A 113 -10.37 -4.82 5.56
N ARG A 114 -10.72 -5.80 4.72
CA ARG A 114 -12.12 -6.14 4.44
C ARG A 114 -12.88 -6.67 5.67
N ALA A 115 -12.21 -7.40 6.56
CA ALA A 115 -12.83 -7.94 7.77
C ALA A 115 -13.19 -6.84 8.77
N CYS A 116 -12.35 -5.81 8.88
CA CYS A 116 -12.59 -4.66 9.75
C CYS A 116 -13.43 -3.56 9.10
N GLY A 117 -13.53 -3.54 7.77
CA GLY A 117 -14.08 -2.40 7.03
C GLY A 117 -13.17 -1.17 7.02
N GLU A 118 -11.91 -1.34 7.46
CA GLU A 118 -10.90 -0.29 7.50
C GLU A 118 -10.12 -0.25 6.19
N THR A 119 -9.79 0.97 5.79
CA THR A 119 -9.27 1.23 4.44
C THR A 119 -7.92 1.94 4.47
N GLU A 120 -7.43 2.23 5.66
CA GLU A 120 -6.17 2.88 5.91
C GLU A 120 -5.29 1.93 6.72
N TYR A 121 -3.99 1.91 6.40
CA TYR A 121 -3.06 0.95 6.98
C TYR A 121 -2.84 1.21 8.48
N ASP A 122 -2.76 2.47 8.88
CA ASP A 122 -2.59 2.89 10.27
C ASP A 122 -3.84 2.64 11.12
N ARG A 123 -5.05 2.85 10.56
CA ARG A 123 -6.31 2.48 11.22
C ARG A 123 -6.46 0.98 11.41
N LEU A 124 -6.04 0.20 10.41
CA LEU A 124 -5.99 -1.25 10.52
C LEU A 124 -5.08 -1.68 11.68
N ALA A 125 -3.93 -1.02 11.82
CA ALA A 125 -3.02 -1.24 12.94
C ALA A 125 -3.63 -0.80 14.28
N LEU A 126 -4.36 0.31 14.32
CA LEU A 126 -5.06 0.76 15.52
C LEU A 126 -6.09 -0.27 15.99
N ARG A 127 -6.81 -0.87 15.05
CA ARG A 127 -7.84 -1.88 15.34
C ARG A 127 -7.25 -3.16 15.92
N TYR A 128 -6.18 -3.68 15.32
CA TYR A 128 -5.62 -4.98 15.67
C TYR A 128 -4.51 -4.91 16.74
N LEU A 129 -3.62 -3.91 16.66
CA LEU A 129 -2.46 -3.76 17.54
C LEU A 129 -2.64 -2.65 18.59
N GLY A 130 -3.74 -1.89 18.55
CA GLY A 130 -3.97 -0.75 19.43
C GLY A 130 -3.10 0.46 19.08
N ASN A 131 -3.09 1.45 19.98
CA ASN A 131 -2.50 2.77 19.72
C ASN A 131 -0.98 2.70 19.49
N SER A 132 -0.28 1.83 20.22
CA SER A 132 1.16 1.63 20.04
C SER A 132 1.50 1.04 18.66
N GLY A 133 0.69 0.09 18.17
CA GLY A 133 0.88 -0.48 16.84
C GLY A 133 0.62 0.55 15.74
N ALA A 134 -0.45 1.34 15.86
CA ALA A 134 -0.74 2.43 14.94
C ALA A 134 0.43 3.43 14.86
N PHE A 135 1.00 3.82 16.00
CA PHE A 135 2.16 4.72 16.03
C PHE A 135 3.38 4.12 15.32
N VAL A 136 3.68 2.84 15.55
CA VAL A 136 4.78 2.14 14.87
C VAL A 136 4.57 2.10 13.35
N VAL A 137 3.34 1.83 12.91
CA VAL A 137 2.99 1.85 11.47
C VAL A 137 3.18 3.23 10.88
N LYS A 138 2.71 4.28 11.55
CA LYS A 138 2.87 5.68 11.10
C LYS A 138 4.34 6.05 10.91
N ILE A 139 5.18 5.74 11.90
CA ILE A 139 6.64 5.95 11.81
C ILE A 139 7.28 5.12 10.69
N ALA A 140 6.88 3.86 10.54
CA ALA A 140 7.40 2.99 9.48
C ALA A 140 7.03 3.52 8.09
N LEU A 141 5.77 3.95 7.89
CA LEU A 141 5.30 4.55 6.65
C LEU A 141 6.02 5.86 6.36
N MET A 142 6.23 6.70 7.38
CA MET A 142 7.00 7.94 7.25
C MET A 142 8.43 7.66 6.76
N LEU A 143 9.13 6.71 7.38
CA LEU A 143 10.49 6.32 6.97
C LEU A 143 10.52 5.72 5.57
N LEU A 144 9.54 4.89 5.22
CA LEU A 144 9.43 4.31 3.88
C LEU A 144 9.21 5.39 2.80
N LEU A 145 8.31 6.34 3.05
CA LEU A 145 7.97 7.40 2.10
C LEU A 145 9.11 8.40 1.91
N ILE A 146 9.75 8.84 3.00
CA ILE A 146 10.96 9.65 2.95
C ILE A 146 12.07 8.91 2.20
N GLY A 147 12.27 7.62 2.49
CA GLY A 147 13.25 6.77 1.81
C GLY A 147 13.01 6.66 0.31
N ALA A 148 11.74 6.49 -0.09
CA ALA A 148 11.34 6.48 -1.49
C ALA A 148 11.62 7.81 -2.19
N LEU A 149 11.34 8.95 -1.54
CA LEU A 149 11.69 10.27 -2.06
C LEU A 149 13.21 10.42 -2.24
N VAL A 150 14.00 10.09 -1.22
CA VAL A 150 15.47 10.17 -1.28
C VAL A 150 16.02 9.35 -2.45
N THR A 151 15.51 8.12 -2.62
CA THR A 151 15.88 7.24 -3.72
C THR A 151 15.54 7.85 -5.09
N LEU A 152 14.35 8.43 -5.23
CA LEU A 152 13.94 9.08 -6.49
C LEU A 152 14.81 10.30 -6.81
N VAL A 153 15.21 11.06 -5.78
CA VAL A 153 16.14 12.20 -5.93
C VAL A 153 17.52 11.71 -6.38
N ILE A 154 18.06 10.63 -5.79
CA ILE A 154 19.34 10.04 -6.21
C ILE A 154 19.29 9.61 -7.67
N ILE A 155 18.27 8.81 -8.06
CA ILE A 155 18.17 8.32 -9.45
C ILE A 155 18.00 9.48 -10.43
N PHE A 156 17.16 10.46 -10.09
CA PHE A 156 16.96 11.61 -10.96
C PHE A 156 18.26 12.40 -11.13
N GLY A 157 19.00 12.66 -10.04
CA GLY A 157 20.31 13.31 -10.08
C GLY A 157 21.31 12.54 -10.95
N ASP A 158 21.47 11.25 -10.72
CA ASP A 158 22.42 10.41 -11.46
C ASP A 158 22.08 10.33 -12.95
N LEU A 159 20.81 10.06 -13.30
CA LEU A 159 20.40 9.99 -14.70
C LEU A 159 20.47 11.34 -15.40
N LEU A 160 20.10 12.42 -14.72
CA LEU A 160 20.18 13.77 -15.30
C LEU A 160 21.64 14.16 -15.57
N THR A 161 22.54 13.93 -14.61
CA THR A 161 23.98 14.14 -14.83
C THR A 161 24.50 13.30 -15.99
N SER A 162 24.14 12.01 -16.05
CA SER A 162 24.54 11.09 -17.12
C SER A 162 24.07 11.58 -18.51
N VAL A 163 22.81 12.00 -18.64
CA VAL A 163 22.24 12.54 -19.89
C VAL A 163 22.90 13.87 -20.29
N MET A 164 23.16 14.75 -19.32
CA MET A 164 23.77 16.05 -19.60
C MET A 164 25.23 15.93 -20.04
N ASP A 165 25.99 15.04 -19.40
CA ASP A 165 27.37 14.72 -19.78
C ASP A 165 27.45 14.05 -21.17
N GLU A 166 26.41 13.33 -21.58
CA GLU A 166 26.29 12.74 -22.92
C GLU A 166 25.91 13.78 -23.99
N LEU A 167 25.08 14.76 -23.64
CA LEU A 167 24.70 15.87 -24.52
C LEU A 167 25.74 17.00 -24.59
N GLY A 168 26.81 16.95 -23.77
CA GLY A 168 27.89 17.93 -23.75
C GLY A 168 27.62 19.17 -22.89
N PHE A 169 26.63 19.13 -22.00
CA PHE A 169 26.36 20.20 -21.05
C PHE A 169 27.17 20.00 -19.76
N GLN A 170 28.17 20.86 -19.52
CA GLN A 170 28.93 20.87 -18.26
C GLN A 170 28.38 21.94 -17.30
N PHE A 171 27.91 21.54 -16.12
CA PHE A 171 27.58 22.49 -15.06
C PHE A 171 28.84 22.94 -14.30
N PRO A 172 28.99 24.24 -13.98
CA PRO A 172 30.02 24.69 -13.07
C PRO A 172 29.76 24.10 -11.67
N ALA A 173 30.76 23.44 -11.09
CA ALA A 173 30.68 22.89 -9.74
C ALA A 173 30.34 24.00 -8.73
N ALA A 174 29.19 23.92 -8.06
CA ALA A 174 28.76 24.97 -7.11
C ALA A 174 29.58 24.97 -5.81
N PHE A 175 30.15 23.82 -5.43
CA PHE A 175 31.03 23.66 -4.27
C PHE A 175 32.41 23.17 -4.72
N GLY A 176 33.15 24.01 -5.45
CA GLY A 176 34.42 23.60 -6.06
C GLY A 176 35.38 24.75 -6.33
N GLY A 177 35.87 25.38 -5.24
CA GLY A 177 37.19 26.01 -5.14
C GLY A 177 37.50 27.23 -6.04
N ARG A 178 37.84 28.37 -5.42
CA ARG A 178 38.59 29.43 -6.12
C ARG A 178 39.80 28.82 -6.81
N VAL A 179 39.88 28.99 -8.12
CA VAL A 179 41.12 28.84 -8.88
C VAL A 179 42.16 29.75 -8.23
N LYS A 180 43.11 29.18 -7.47
CA LYS A 180 44.32 29.92 -7.11
C LYS A 180 45.09 30.09 -8.41
N ARG A 181 45.03 31.30 -8.99
CA ARG A 181 45.93 31.72 -10.05
C ARG A 181 47.34 31.61 -9.48
N GLY A 182 48.08 30.58 -9.90
CA GLY A 182 49.48 30.44 -9.56
C GLY A 182 50.24 31.62 -10.14
N THR A 183 50.59 32.59 -9.32
CA THR A 183 51.60 33.60 -9.66
C THR A 183 52.96 32.94 -9.47
N GLY A 184 53.42 32.21 -10.49
CA GLY A 184 54.72 31.56 -10.51
C GLY A 184 55.10 31.26 -11.95
N GLY A 185 56.08 32.00 -12.47
CA GLY A 185 56.49 31.92 -13.87
C GLY A 185 57.11 30.58 -14.26
N GLY A 186 56.94 30.23 -15.54
CA GLY A 186 57.57 29.07 -16.17
C GLY A 186 56.57 28.33 -17.04
N GLY A 187 56.78 28.36 -18.36
CA GLY A 187 55.85 27.86 -19.37
C GLY A 187 55.53 26.36 -19.24
N GLY A 188 54.26 26.07 -19.04
CA GLY A 188 53.66 24.75 -19.09
C GLY A 188 52.16 24.90 -18.87
N SER A 189 51.37 24.93 -19.94
CA SER A 189 49.91 25.02 -19.90
C SER A 189 49.29 23.70 -19.45
N GLY A 190 49.65 23.24 -18.24
CA GLY A 190 49.04 22.12 -17.55
C GLY A 190 48.06 22.63 -16.51
N PHE A 191 46.77 22.44 -16.78
CA PHE A 191 45.70 22.69 -15.82
C PHE A 191 45.70 21.50 -14.84
N GLU A 192 46.42 21.60 -13.71
CA GLU A 192 46.32 20.59 -12.66
C GLU A 192 45.13 20.89 -11.73
N PRO A 193 44.10 20.02 -11.66
CA PRO A 193 43.04 20.16 -10.69
C PRO A 193 43.56 19.90 -9.27
N VAL A 194 43.42 20.89 -8.39
CA VAL A 194 43.82 20.84 -6.96
C VAL A 194 42.87 19.97 -6.12
N LEU A 195 41.71 19.58 -6.66
CA LEU A 195 40.76 18.69 -6.00
C LEU A 195 40.97 17.25 -6.46
N LYS A 196 40.80 16.30 -5.52
CA LYS A 196 40.72 14.89 -5.88
C LYS A 196 39.53 14.66 -6.83
N PRO A 197 39.62 13.72 -7.79
CA PRO A 197 38.55 13.45 -8.74
C PRO A 197 37.23 13.00 -8.09
N GLU A 198 37.29 12.47 -6.86
CA GLU A 198 36.12 12.12 -6.03
C GLU A 198 35.31 13.35 -5.57
N ASP A 199 35.99 14.42 -5.15
CA ASP A 199 35.36 15.65 -4.62
C ASP A 199 34.67 16.46 -5.73
N ILE A 200 35.23 16.42 -6.95
CA ILE A 200 34.67 17.11 -8.12
C ILE A 200 33.36 16.44 -8.56
N LYS A 201 33.33 15.11 -8.61
CA LYS A 201 32.12 14.34 -8.94
C LYS A 201 31.03 14.52 -7.89
N PHE A 202 31.39 14.50 -6.61
CA PHE A 202 30.45 14.76 -5.52
C PHE A 202 29.84 16.17 -5.61
N SER A 203 30.66 17.20 -5.84
CA SER A 203 30.20 18.59 -5.97
C SER A 203 29.30 18.81 -7.18
N ALA A 204 29.64 18.22 -8.33
CA ALA A 204 28.81 18.29 -9.52
C ALA A 204 27.44 17.62 -9.31
N ARG A 205 27.43 16.41 -8.73
CA ARG A 205 26.20 15.67 -8.39
C ARG A 205 25.32 16.44 -7.42
N ALA A 206 25.90 17.00 -6.36
CA ALA A 206 25.17 17.82 -5.39
C ALA A 206 24.57 19.07 -6.06
N THR A 207 25.32 19.74 -6.93
CA THR A 207 24.86 20.92 -7.67
C THR A 207 23.67 20.60 -8.57
N VAL A 208 23.78 19.54 -9.38
CA VAL A 208 22.71 19.11 -10.28
C VAL A 208 21.47 18.71 -9.48
N THR A 209 21.65 17.93 -8.41
CA THR A 209 20.55 17.49 -7.55
C THR A 209 19.82 18.68 -6.92
N ILE A 210 20.55 19.67 -6.39
CA ILE A 210 19.96 20.88 -5.79
C ILE A 210 19.23 21.71 -6.85
N ALA A 211 19.85 21.95 -8.00
CA ALA A 211 19.25 22.73 -9.09
C ALA A 211 17.98 22.05 -9.61
N ALA A 212 18.02 20.73 -9.75
CA ALA A 212 16.90 19.96 -10.23
C ALA A 212 15.78 19.94 -9.19
N MET A 213 16.07 19.73 -7.90
CA MET A 213 15.06 19.83 -6.81
C MET A 213 14.45 21.22 -6.71
N ALA A 214 15.24 22.28 -6.89
CA ALA A 214 14.72 23.64 -6.94
C ALA A 214 13.74 23.83 -8.12
N ALA A 215 14.00 23.20 -9.26
CA ALA A 215 13.10 23.19 -10.41
C ALA A 215 11.84 22.32 -10.19
N VAL A 216 11.94 21.22 -9.43
CA VAL A 216 10.79 20.35 -9.09
C VAL A 216 9.92 20.98 -8.00
N PHE A 217 10.51 21.79 -7.10
CA PHE A 217 9.84 22.33 -5.93
C PHE A 217 8.46 22.98 -6.21
N PRO A 218 8.26 23.80 -7.26
CA PRO A 218 6.94 24.33 -7.61
C PRO A 218 5.89 23.25 -7.89
N LEU A 219 6.29 22.11 -8.48
CA LEU A 219 5.41 20.97 -8.74
C LEU A 219 5.01 20.27 -7.44
N THR A 220 5.90 20.27 -6.44
CA THR A 220 5.60 19.69 -5.13
C THR A 220 4.59 20.52 -4.33
N LEU A 221 4.40 21.80 -4.67
CA LEU A 221 3.42 22.68 -4.04
C LEU A 221 2.02 22.59 -4.66
N SER A 222 1.87 21.93 -5.81
CA SER A 222 0.57 21.87 -6.49
C SER A 222 -0.41 20.99 -5.70
N LYS A 223 -1.58 21.56 -5.37
CA LYS A 223 -2.63 20.91 -4.56
C LYS A 223 -3.40 19.82 -5.31
N SER A 224 -3.35 19.80 -6.64
CA SER A 224 -4.03 18.79 -7.46
C SER A 224 -3.22 18.43 -8.69
N LEU A 225 -2.89 17.15 -8.81
CA LEU A 225 -2.18 16.57 -9.96
C LEU A 225 -3.15 15.78 -10.85
N THR A 226 -4.37 16.28 -11.03
CA THR A 226 -5.44 15.61 -11.80
C THR A 226 -5.07 15.36 -13.26
N SER A 227 -4.11 16.12 -13.80
CA SER A 227 -3.59 15.96 -15.17
C SER A 227 -2.54 14.83 -15.31
N LEU A 228 -1.94 14.35 -14.21
CA LEU A 228 -0.87 13.33 -14.24
C LEU A 228 -1.40 11.89 -14.40
N ARG A 229 -2.71 11.68 -14.49
CA ARG A 229 -3.31 10.35 -14.70
C ARG A 229 -2.72 9.59 -15.89
N PHE A 230 -2.38 10.31 -16.97
CA PHE A 230 -1.76 9.73 -18.16
C PHE A 230 -0.28 9.36 -17.98
N VAL A 231 0.38 9.90 -16.95
CA VAL A 231 1.79 9.61 -16.66
C VAL A 231 1.96 8.25 -15.98
N SER A 232 0.93 7.74 -15.29
CA SER A 232 0.95 6.40 -14.70
C SER A 232 1.16 5.30 -15.75
N LEU A 233 0.39 5.32 -16.85
CA LEU A 233 0.58 4.40 -17.98
C LEU A 233 1.95 4.58 -18.65
N GLY A 234 2.41 5.83 -18.76
CA GLY A 234 3.72 6.17 -19.29
C GLY A 234 4.88 5.53 -18.53
N ALA A 235 4.77 5.36 -17.21
CA ALA A 235 5.81 4.74 -16.39
C ALA A 235 6.04 3.26 -16.68
N VAL A 236 4.96 2.47 -16.87
CA VAL A 236 5.08 1.05 -17.23
C VAL A 236 5.62 0.90 -18.65
N ILE A 237 5.12 1.71 -19.60
CA ILE A 237 5.62 1.71 -20.98
C ILE A 237 7.11 2.05 -21.00
N ALA A 238 7.54 3.06 -20.23
CA ALA A 238 8.94 3.44 -20.10
C ALA A 238 9.80 2.26 -19.62
N VAL A 239 9.39 1.56 -18.56
CA VAL A 239 10.17 0.42 -18.04
C VAL A 239 10.23 -0.73 -19.06
N VAL A 240 9.14 -1.05 -19.74
CA VAL A 240 9.13 -2.05 -20.80
C VAL A 240 10.05 -1.62 -21.96
N ALA A 241 10.02 -0.35 -22.36
CA ALA A 241 10.89 0.19 -23.39
C ALA A 241 12.37 0.13 -23.01
N VAL A 242 12.72 0.48 -21.77
CA VAL A 242 14.09 0.33 -21.25
C VAL A 242 14.51 -1.13 -21.24
N THR A 243 13.65 -2.04 -20.79
CA THR A 243 13.93 -3.49 -20.81
C THR A 243 14.23 -3.97 -22.24
N GLY A 244 13.42 -3.54 -23.21
CA GLY A 244 13.64 -3.84 -24.62
C GLY A 244 14.95 -3.26 -25.16
N ALA A 245 15.27 -2.01 -24.81
CA ALA A 245 16.54 -1.38 -25.19
C ALA A 245 17.74 -2.12 -24.60
N MET A 246 17.67 -2.57 -23.34
CA MET A 246 18.70 -3.39 -22.71
C MET A 246 18.89 -4.72 -23.46
N ALA A 247 17.80 -5.39 -23.86
CA ALA A 247 17.87 -6.62 -24.64
C ALA A 247 18.53 -6.41 -26.02
N LEU A 248 18.15 -5.34 -26.72
CA LEU A 248 18.75 -4.97 -28.00
C LEU A 248 20.24 -4.68 -27.85
N ARG A 249 20.62 -3.95 -26.80
CA ARG A 249 22.03 -3.62 -26.56
C ARG A 249 22.86 -4.83 -26.18
N LEU A 250 22.34 -5.72 -25.34
CA LEU A 250 23.00 -6.98 -25.02
C LEU A 250 23.28 -7.81 -26.28
N GLY A 251 22.35 -7.85 -27.23
CA GLY A 251 22.52 -8.55 -28.51
C GLY A 251 23.52 -7.90 -29.47
N GLN A 252 23.89 -6.63 -29.25
CA GLN A 252 24.85 -5.88 -30.06
C GLN A 252 26.24 -5.77 -29.41
N MET A 253 26.40 -6.22 -28.16
CA MET A 253 27.67 -6.15 -27.45
C MET A 253 28.65 -7.19 -28.00
N ASP A 254 29.83 -6.74 -28.47
CA ASP A 254 30.89 -7.63 -28.94
C ASP A 254 31.44 -8.53 -27.82
N HIS A 255 31.49 -8.00 -26.59
CA HIS A 255 32.03 -8.68 -25.42
C HIS A 255 31.11 -8.50 -24.19
N PRO A 256 30.01 -9.28 -24.08
CA PRO A 256 29.22 -9.30 -22.87
C PRO A 256 30.04 -9.81 -21.68
N ALA A 257 29.55 -9.57 -20.46
CA ALA A 257 30.21 -9.99 -19.23
C ALA A 257 30.55 -11.48 -19.26
N ARG A 258 31.82 -11.82 -18.96
CA ARG A 258 32.31 -13.22 -18.92
C ARG A 258 32.38 -13.78 -17.50
N ASP A 259 32.23 -12.91 -16.50
CA ASP A 259 32.32 -13.17 -15.07
C ASP A 259 30.98 -13.50 -14.41
N VAL A 260 29.98 -13.89 -15.20
CA VAL A 260 28.62 -14.19 -14.74
C VAL A 260 28.59 -15.54 -14.03
N LYS A 261 28.24 -15.58 -12.74
CA LYS A 261 28.23 -16.82 -11.94
C LYS A 261 26.79 -17.32 -11.72
N PRO A 262 26.55 -18.65 -11.78
CA PRO A 262 25.21 -19.20 -11.58
C PRO A 262 24.69 -18.94 -10.17
N VAL A 263 25.52 -19.22 -9.17
CA VAL A 263 25.18 -19.10 -7.75
C VAL A 263 26.37 -18.51 -7.01
N LYS A 264 26.11 -17.51 -6.18
CA LYS A 264 27.07 -16.94 -5.24
C LYS A 264 26.51 -17.04 -3.83
N LEU A 265 26.82 -18.14 -3.14
CA LEU A 265 26.54 -18.27 -1.72
C LEU A 265 27.62 -17.52 -0.92
N SER A 266 27.35 -16.24 -0.64
CA SER A 266 28.17 -15.40 0.24
C SER A 266 27.26 -14.53 1.12
N HIS A 267 27.82 -13.87 2.12
CA HIS A 267 27.14 -12.86 2.94
C HIS A 267 26.55 -11.73 2.10
N SER A 268 27.11 -11.49 0.90
CA SER A 268 26.59 -10.52 -0.08
C SER A 268 25.13 -10.75 -0.49
N ILE A 269 24.58 -11.97 -0.35
CA ILE A 269 23.16 -12.24 -0.61
C ILE A 269 22.27 -11.40 0.30
N PHE A 270 22.65 -11.18 1.56
CA PHE A 270 21.86 -10.39 2.50
C PHE A 270 21.79 -8.91 2.12
N LEU A 271 22.82 -8.41 1.43
CA LEU A 271 22.77 -7.08 0.84
C LEU A 271 21.80 -7.06 -0.36
N ALA A 272 21.66 -8.17 -1.10
CA ALA A 272 20.77 -8.24 -2.27
C ALA A 272 19.28 -8.26 -1.89
N MET A 273 18.95 -8.74 -0.69
CA MET A 273 17.56 -8.91 -0.22
C MET A 273 16.79 -7.57 -0.12
N PRO A 274 17.29 -6.51 0.56
CA PRO A 274 16.65 -5.20 0.63
C PRO A 274 16.19 -4.65 -0.69
N VAL A 275 17.07 -4.66 -1.68
CA VAL A 275 16.78 -4.18 -3.02
C VAL A 275 15.63 -4.98 -3.65
N GLN A 276 15.66 -6.30 -3.51
CA GLN A 276 14.66 -7.18 -4.13
C GLN A 276 13.27 -6.99 -3.52
N PHE A 277 13.13 -7.05 -2.19
CA PHE A 277 11.79 -6.88 -1.62
C PHE A 277 11.32 -5.43 -1.72
N LEU A 278 12.19 -4.42 -1.56
CA LEU A 278 11.77 -3.02 -1.70
C LEU A 278 11.32 -2.69 -3.13
N ALA A 279 11.85 -3.40 -4.15
CA ALA A 279 11.33 -3.32 -5.52
C ALA A 279 9.86 -3.77 -5.64
N TYR A 280 9.37 -4.61 -4.73
CA TYR A 280 7.98 -5.07 -4.67
C TYR A 280 7.10 -4.25 -3.71
N CYS A 281 7.59 -3.15 -3.16
CA CYS A 281 6.86 -2.41 -2.14
C CYS A 281 5.63 -1.69 -2.72
N CYS A 282 4.43 -2.11 -2.31
CA CYS A 282 3.16 -1.49 -2.71
C CYS A 282 2.02 -1.69 -1.69
N GLN A 283 2.33 -2.17 -0.49
CA GLN A 283 1.36 -2.59 0.54
C GLN A 283 0.51 -1.42 1.03
N PHE A 284 1.05 -0.21 1.09
CA PHE A 284 0.31 0.99 1.49
C PHE A 284 -0.75 1.41 0.45
N ASN A 285 -0.64 0.96 -0.81
CA ASN A 285 -1.59 1.30 -1.87
C ASN A 285 -2.73 0.29 -2.02
N ILE A 286 -2.68 -0.88 -1.38
CA ILE A 286 -3.67 -1.94 -1.65
C ILE A 286 -5.06 -1.64 -1.08
N LEU A 287 -5.13 -1.04 0.12
CA LEU A 287 -6.40 -0.72 0.77
C LEU A 287 -7.12 0.46 0.09
N PRO A 288 -6.43 1.56 -0.29
CA PRO A 288 -7.03 2.62 -1.10
C PRO A 288 -7.50 2.12 -2.46
N LEU A 289 -6.69 1.30 -3.14
CA LEU A 289 -7.07 0.70 -4.42
C LEU A 289 -8.34 -0.17 -4.31
N TYR A 290 -8.51 -0.86 -3.18
CA TYR A 290 -9.72 -1.64 -2.90
C TYR A 290 -10.97 -0.75 -2.74
N ASN A 291 -10.82 0.44 -2.17
CA ASN A 291 -11.92 1.38 -2.02
C ASN A 291 -12.40 1.96 -3.33
N GLU A 292 -11.48 2.24 -4.24
CA GLU A 292 -11.75 2.80 -5.57
C GLU A 292 -12.46 1.79 -6.51
N LEU A 293 -12.32 0.49 -6.24
CA LEU A 293 -12.96 -0.56 -7.03
C LEU A 293 -14.48 -0.58 -6.83
N PRO A 294 -15.28 -0.69 -7.91
CA PRO A 294 -16.73 -0.78 -7.81
C PRO A 294 -17.13 -2.10 -7.13
N ALA A 295 -18.28 -2.10 -6.46
CA ALA A 295 -18.72 -3.21 -5.60
C ALA A 295 -18.77 -4.58 -6.30
N ASN A 296 -19.07 -4.62 -7.59
CA ASN A 296 -19.07 -5.82 -8.43
C ASN A 296 -17.67 -6.41 -8.69
N LEU A 297 -16.62 -5.60 -8.57
CA LEU A 297 -15.23 -6.00 -8.82
C LEU A 297 -14.42 -6.23 -7.54
N LYS A 298 -14.85 -5.69 -6.40
CA LYS A 298 -14.24 -5.91 -5.07
C LYS A 298 -13.94 -7.38 -4.73
N PRO A 299 -14.81 -8.38 -5.02
CA PRO A 299 -14.51 -9.79 -4.76
C PRO A 299 -13.34 -10.35 -5.58
N LYS A 300 -13.02 -9.71 -6.71
CA LYS A 300 -11.94 -10.12 -7.63
C LYS A 300 -10.59 -9.47 -7.28
N MET A 301 -10.50 -8.73 -6.17
CA MET A 301 -9.26 -8.09 -5.72
C MET A 301 -8.06 -9.06 -5.58
N PRO A 302 -8.22 -10.31 -5.07
CA PRO A 302 -7.12 -11.27 -5.07
C PRO A 302 -6.60 -11.61 -6.47
N ALA A 303 -7.49 -11.66 -7.47
CA ALA A 303 -7.06 -11.89 -8.85
C ALA A 303 -6.21 -10.73 -9.37
N VAL A 304 -6.58 -9.47 -9.06
CA VAL A 304 -5.79 -8.27 -9.40
C VAL A 304 -4.40 -8.33 -8.77
N ILE A 305 -4.31 -8.75 -7.49
CA ILE A 305 -3.04 -8.93 -6.79
C ILE A 305 -2.17 -9.97 -7.50
N HIS A 306 -2.71 -11.18 -7.71
CA HIS A 306 -1.99 -12.29 -8.36
C HIS A 306 -1.54 -11.95 -9.78
N THR A 307 -2.41 -11.33 -10.59
CA THR A 307 -2.05 -10.92 -11.94
C THR A 307 -0.99 -9.82 -11.94
N THR A 308 -1.04 -8.89 -10.99
CA THR A 308 -0.03 -7.83 -10.87
C THR A 308 1.32 -8.40 -10.47
N VAL A 309 1.38 -9.11 -9.33
CA VAL A 309 2.65 -9.53 -8.75
C VAL A 309 3.26 -10.70 -9.53
N LEU A 310 2.53 -11.80 -9.65
CA LEU A 310 3.04 -13.02 -10.29
C LEU A 310 3.01 -12.93 -11.82
N GLY A 311 1.99 -12.25 -12.37
CA GLY A 311 1.80 -12.14 -13.82
C GLY A 311 2.65 -11.04 -14.49
N ILE A 312 2.87 -9.90 -13.83
CA ILE A 312 3.57 -8.75 -14.43
C ILE A 312 4.91 -8.49 -13.72
N MET A 313 4.93 -8.30 -12.40
CA MET A 313 6.13 -7.86 -11.67
C MET A 313 7.25 -8.90 -11.73
N VAL A 314 6.99 -10.14 -11.30
CA VAL A 314 7.98 -11.23 -11.25
C VAL A 314 8.67 -11.46 -12.61
N PRO A 315 7.95 -11.68 -13.72
CA PRO A 315 8.61 -11.90 -15.01
C PRO A 315 9.35 -10.64 -15.49
N LEU A 316 8.77 -9.46 -15.33
CA LEU A 316 9.43 -8.21 -15.71
C LEU A 316 10.74 -8.00 -14.94
N TYR A 317 10.71 -8.20 -13.62
CA TYR A 317 11.86 -8.02 -12.74
C TYR A 317 12.94 -9.06 -13.00
N ALA A 318 12.57 -10.33 -13.21
CA ALA A 318 13.52 -11.37 -13.55
C ALA A 318 14.21 -11.10 -14.89
N VAL A 319 13.46 -10.73 -15.93
CA VAL A 319 14.03 -10.40 -17.25
C VAL A 319 14.91 -9.16 -17.17
N PHE A 320 14.43 -8.08 -16.56
CA PHE A 320 15.20 -6.84 -16.40
C PHE A 320 16.52 -7.09 -15.64
N ALA A 321 16.45 -7.83 -14.53
CA ALA A 321 17.60 -8.16 -13.71
C ALA A 321 18.64 -8.99 -14.49
N LEU A 322 18.18 -10.04 -15.19
CA LEU A 322 19.04 -10.91 -15.99
C LEU A 322 19.71 -10.15 -17.14
N LEU A 323 18.96 -9.34 -17.88
CA LEU A 323 19.52 -8.54 -18.97
C LEU A 323 20.64 -7.61 -18.47
N GLY A 324 20.39 -6.89 -17.36
CA GLY A 324 21.42 -6.03 -16.77
C GLY A 324 22.64 -6.80 -16.25
N TYR A 325 22.42 -7.95 -15.60
CA TYR A 325 23.51 -8.77 -15.07
C TYR A 325 24.34 -9.43 -16.18
N PHE A 326 23.74 -9.88 -17.28
CA PHE A 326 24.48 -10.41 -18.43
C PHE A 326 25.24 -9.32 -19.19
N SER A 327 24.78 -8.06 -19.15
CA SER A 327 25.52 -6.94 -19.75
C SER A 327 26.83 -6.64 -19.03
N PHE A 328 26.85 -6.54 -17.69
CA PHE A 328 28.02 -6.04 -16.94
C PHE A 328 28.58 -6.95 -15.85
N GLY A 329 27.94 -8.10 -15.56
CA GLY A 329 28.47 -9.10 -14.63
C GLY A 329 28.61 -8.58 -13.21
N ASP A 330 29.78 -8.80 -12.60
CA ASP A 330 30.00 -8.44 -11.19
C ASP A 330 30.22 -6.94 -10.99
N LYS A 331 30.41 -6.19 -12.09
CA LYS A 331 30.71 -4.76 -12.10
C LYS A 331 29.49 -3.86 -12.26
N VAL A 332 28.29 -4.43 -12.33
CA VAL A 332 27.03 -3.67 -12.42
C VAL A 332 26.93 -2.70 -11.25
N HIS A 333 26.80 -1.40 -11.52
CA HIS A 333 26.59 -0.37 -10.49
C HIS A 333 25.17 -0.43 -9.93
N SER A 334 24.96 0.24 -8.78
CA SER A 334 23.67 0.29 -8.08
C SER A 334 22.53 0.81 -8.97
N LEU A 335 22.84 1.65 -9.95
CA LEU A 335 21.95 2.06 -11.04
C LEU A 335 22.44 1.51 -12.38
N VAL A 336 21.83 0.43 -12.88
CA VAL A 336 22.31 -0.28 -14.10
C VAL A 336 22.33 0.59 -15.35
N LEU A 337 21.47 1.63 -15.42
CA LEU A 337 21.41 2.50 -16.59
C LEU A 337 22.70 3.29 -16.78
N ASP A 338 23.42 3.63 -15.70
CA ASP A 338 24.65 4.43 -15.77
C ASP A 338 25.82 3.64 -16.38
N ASP A 339 25.76 2.30 -16.35
CA ASP A 339 26.77 1.40 -16.92
C ASP A 339 26.76 1.35 -18.45
N TYR A 340 25.65 1.72 -19.08
CA TYR A 340 25.52 1.68 -20.53
C TYR A 340 26.30 2.81 -21.19
N SER A 341 26.92 2.50 -22.34
CA SER A 341 27.68 3.43 -23.16
C SER A 341 26.83 4.63 -23.62
N LYS A 342 27.54 5.69 -24.02
CA LYS A 342 27.00 6.97 -24.51
C LYS A 342 26.36 6.86 -25.89
N ASP A 343 25.40 5.95 -26.02
CA ASP A 343 24.68 5.71 -27.25
C ASP A 343 23.31 6.38 -27.19
N MET A 344 22.90 7.04 -28.28
CA MET A 344 21.66 7.82 -28.34
C MET A 344 20.43 7.08 -27.81
N LEU A 345 20.29 5.77 -28.09
CA LEU A 345 19.17 4.97 -27.58
C LEU A 345 19.17 4.91 -26.04
N MET A 346 20.33 4.65 -25.42
CA MET A 346 20.44 4.54 -23.97
C MET A 346 20.35 5.92 -23.32
N THR A 347 20.90 6.97 -23.94
CA THR A 347 20.69 8.37 -23.54
C THR A 347 19.19 8.71 -23.48
N MET A 348 18.43 8.34 -24.52
CA MET A 348 16.98 8.56 -24.56
C MET A 348 16.26 7.78 -23.45
N MET A 349 16.63 6.52 -23.22
CA MET A 349 16.05 5.71 -22.14
C MET A 349 16.35 6.29 -20.74
N LYS A 350 17.59 6.78 -20.50
CA LYS A 350 17.97 7.50 -19.27
C LYS A 350 17.10 8.74 -19.08
N ALA A 351 16.91 9.54 -20.13
CA ALA A 351 16.07 10.74 -20.09
C ALA A 351 14.59 10.42 -19.80
N VAL A 352 14.04 9.35 -20.41
CA VAL A 352 12.66 8.90 -20.16
C VAL A 352 12.48 8.46 -18.70
N ILE A 353 13.41 7.68 -18.14
CA ILE A 353 13.33 7.27 -16.73
C ILE A 353 13.52 8.45 -15.78
N ALA A 354 14.43 9.37 -16.08
CA ALA A 354 14.61 10.60 -15.32
C ALA A 354 13.30 11.43 -15.29
N PHE A 355 12.63 11.57 -16.44
CA PHE A 355 11.34 12.26 -16.52
C PHE A 355 10.23 11.54 -15.75
N VAL A 356 10.14 10.20 -15.84
CA VAL A 356 9.17 9.43 -15.05
C VAL A 356 9.40 9.63 -13.55
N ASN A 357 10.65 9.62 -13.09
CA ASN A 357 10.97 9.85 -11.68
C ASN A 357 10.70 11.29 -11.24
N LEU A 358 10.97 12.27 -12.10
CA LEU A 358 10.60 13.68 -11.88
C LEU A 358 9.11 13.83 -11.59
N VAL A 359 8.26 13.13 -12.35
CA VAL A 359 6.81 13.18 -12.15
C VAL A 359 6.37 12.42 -10.89
N LYS A 360 7.10 11.39 -10.47
CA LYS A 360 6.81 10.63 -9.24
C LYS A 360 7.12 11.39 -7.95
N LEU A 361 8.10 12.31 -7.98
CA LEU A 361 8.48 13.10 -6.81
C LEU A 361 7.31 13.85 -6.17
N PRO A 362 6.55 14.72 -6.88
CA PRO A 362 5.43 15.41 -6.26
C PRO A 362 4.29 14.46 -5.83
N LEU A 363 4.09 13.35 -6.56
CA LEU A 363 3.07 12.33 -6.21
C LEU A 363 3.35 11.63 -4.88
N LEU A 364 4.62 11.42 -4.53
CA LEU A 364 5.01 10.81 -3.24
C LEU A 364 5.22 11.86 -2.14
N ALA A 365 5.54 13.10 -2.51
CA ALA A 365 5.81 14.13 -1.52
C ALA A 365 4.54 14.60 -0.80
N LEU A 366 3.38 14.57 -1.48
CA LEU A 366 2.07 14.86 -0.86
C LEU A 366 1.69 13.87 0.26
N PRO A 367 1.64 12.53 0.02
CA PRO A 367 1.37 11.56 1.08
C PRO A 367 2.48 11.54 2.15
N THR A 368 3.72 11.90 1.81
CA THR A 368 4.79 12.07 2.82
C THR A 368 4.47 13.21 3.78
N ARG A 369 4.12 14.39 3.26
CA ARG A 369 3.74 15.55 4.09
C ARG A 369 2.59 15.22 5.02
N GLN A 370 1.58 14.58 4.48
CA GLN A 370 0.42 14.10 5.18
C GLN A 370 0.76 13.19 6.37
N VAL A 371 1.53 12.12 6.12
CA VAL A 371 1.97 11.20 7.17
C VAL A 371 2.81 11.93 8.22
N ILE A 372 3.69 12.86 7.81
CA ILE A 372 4.48 13.67 8.73
C ILE A 372 3.58 14.54 9.63
N ASN A 373 2.60 15.22 9.05
CA ASN A 373 1.71 16.13 9.79
C ASN A 373 0.85 15.39 10.80
N GLU A 374 0.30 14.24 10.39
CA GLU A 374 -0.46 13.39 11.29
C GLU A 374 0.41 12.78 12.41
N THR A 375 1.65 12.39 12.09
CA THR A 375 2.52 11.68 13.04
C THR A 375 3.19 12.63 14.03
N LEU A 376 3.68 13.79 13.58
CA LEU A 376 4.43 14.74 14.41
C LEU A 376 3.53 15.79 15.07
N PHE A 377 2.51 16.28 14.36
CA PHE A 377 1.70 17.41 14.82
C PHE A 377 0.28 17.00 15.23
N GLY A 378 -0.17 15.79 14.88
CA GLY A 378 -1.51 15.29 15.22
C GLY A 378 -2.62 16.14 14.60
N ARG A 379 -2.35 16.80 13.46
CA ARG A 379 -3.29 17.70 12.79
C ARG A 379 -3.52 17.23 11.35
N PRO A 380 -4.77 17.24 10.86
CA PRO A 380 -5.02 17.24 9.43
C PRO A 380 -4.40 18.53 8.83
N GLU A 381 -3.92 18.43 7.59
CA GLU A 381 -3.02 19.36 6.88
C GLU A 381 -3.12 20.87 7.24
N LEU A 382 -1.99 21.59 7.24
CA LEU A 382 -2.01 23.06 7.36
C LEU A 382 -2.82 23.69 6.21
N GLU A 383 -3.97 24.29 6.53
CA GLU A 383 -4.81 25.02 5.56
C GLU A 383 -4.12 26.25 4.97
N SER A 384 -3.17 26.84 5.72
CA SER A 384 -2.45 28.04 5.27
C SER A 384 -1.50 27.74 4.09
N PRO A 385 -1.56 28.51 2.99
CA PRO A 385 -0.68 28.30 1.83
C PRO A 385 0.80 28.53 2.19
N PHE A 386 1.08 29.48 3.10
CA PHE A 386 2.43 29.72 3.61
C PHE A 386 2.95 28.57 4.47
N GLY A 387 2.10 27.98 5.32
CA GLY A 387 2.46 26.80 6.12
C GLY A 387 2.82 25.61 5.24
N THR A 388 1.98 25.32 4.24
CA THR A 388 2.25 24.27 3.24
C THR A 388 3.58 24.51 2.51
N PHE A 389 3.87 25.76 2.13
CA PHE A 389 5.13 26.11 1.48
C PHE A 389 6.35 25.79 2.36
N PHE A 390 6.35 26.22 3.62
CA PHE A 390 7.46 25.99 4.54
C PHE A 390 7.62 24.51 4.91
N GLU A 391 6.53 23.78 5.17
CA GLU A 391 6.58 22.33 5.40
C GLU A 391 7.21 21.60 4.21
N MET A 392 6.77 21.93 2.99
CA MET A 392 7.28 21.29 1.80
C MET A 392 8.74 21.67 1.52
N LEU A 393 9.14 22.90 1.85
CA LEU A 393 10.52 23.34 1.77
C LEU A 393 11.40 22.56 2.74
N LEU A 394 10.95 22.35 3.98
CA LEU A 394 11.67 21.57 4.98
C LEU A 394 11.80 20.10 4.56
N ILE A 395 10.71 19.48 4.08
CA ILE A 395 10.73 18.09 3.58
C ILE A 395 11.69 17.97 2.40
N ASN A 396 11.56 18.82 1.38
CA ASN A 396 12.45 18.78 0.21
C ASN A 396 13.91 19.04 0.58
N SER A 397 14.18 19.99 1.49
CA SER A 397 15.53 20.27 1.99
C SER A 397 16.13 19.05 2.70
N PHE A 398 15.36 18.41 3.58
CA PHE A 398 15.78 17.20 4.29
C PHE A 398 16.04 16.04 3.32
N VAL A 399 15.13 15.77 2.39
CA VAL A 399 15.27 14.71 1.37
C VAL A 399 16.50 14.96 0.50
N THR A 400 16.73 16.20 0.08
CA THR A 400 17.90 16.58 -0.74
C THR A 400 19.20 16.39 0.05
N ALA A 401 19.23 16.83 1.32
CA ALA A 401 20.39 16.64 2.18
C ALA A 401 20.69 15.15 2.42
N ALA A 402 19.66 14.34 2.67
CA ALA A 402 19.79 12.89 2.84
C ALA A 402 20.28 12.20 1.54
N ALA A 403 19.78 12.61 0.37
CA ALA A 403 20.23 12.10 -0.92
C ALA A 403 21.71 12.40 -1.16
N ILE A 404 22.16 13.62 -0.87
CA ILE A 404 23.57 14.02 -0.96
C ILE A 404 24.43 13.25 0.04
N ALA A 405 23.96 13.06 1.28
CA ALA A 405 24.70 12.35 2.32
C ALA A 405 24.87 10.86 2.02
N LEU A 406 23.83 10.20 1.48
CA LEU A 406 23.90 8.79 1.11
C LEU A 406 24.77 8.59 -0.14
N GLY A 407 24.59 9.45 -1.16
CA GLY A 407 25.42 9.51 -2.37
C GLY A 407 25.40 8.25 -3.25
N ASP A 408 24.68 7.21 -2.84
CA ASP A 408 24.56 5.93 -3.53
C ASP A 408 23.16 5.32 -3.32
N LEU A 409 22.59 4.85 -4.42
CA LEU A 409 21.25 4.27 -4.49
C LEU A 409 21.11 3.00 -3.64
N ARG A 410 22.15 2.16 -3.60
CA ARG A 410 22.13 0.90 -2.87
C ARG A 410 22.07 1.15 -1.37
N LYS A 411 22.83 2.11 -0.84
CA LYS A 411 22.77 2.50 0.58
C LYS A 411 21.36 2.91 1.01
N ALA A 412 20.66 3.67 0.17
CA ALA A 412 19.28 4.08 0.46
C ALA A 412 18.33 2.87 0.53
N PHE A 413 18.43 1.95 -0.43
CA PHE A 413 17.63 0.72 -0.44
C PHE A 413 17.96 -0.24 0.70
N ASP A 414 19.23 -0.40 1.05
CA ASP A 414 19.63 -1.26 2.15
C ASP A 414 19.10 -0.72 3.50
N LEU A 415 19.16 0.59 3.72
CA LEU A 415 18.63 1.24 4.92
C LEU A 415 17.10 1.12 5.01
N VAL A 416 16.40 1.56 3.97
CA VAL A 416 14.92 1.61 3.97
C VAL A 416 14.34 0.20 3.92
N GLY A 417 14.94 -0.67 3.12
CA GLY A 417 14.52 -2.04 2.97
C GLY A 417 14.68 -2.82 4.27
N SER A 418 15.87 -2.84 4.86
CA SER A 418 16.13 -3.61 6.09
C SER A 418 15.32 -3.16 7.31
N THR A 419 14.82 -1.91 7.31
CA THR A 419 14.05 -1.31 8.40
C THR A 419 12.54 -1.30 8.11
N SER A 420 12.02 -0.21 7.56
CA SER A 420 10.57 -0.01 7.36
C SER A 420 9.99 -0.92 6.28
N GLY A 421 10.77 -1.25 5.24
CA GLY A 421 10.37 -2.15 4.17
C GLY A 421 9.95 -3.52 4.70
N VAL A 422 10.84 -4.21 5.42
CA VAL A 422 10.52 -5.51 6.04
C VAL A 422 9.30 -5.45 6.96
N LEU A 423 9.20 -4.40 7.77
CA LEU A 423 8.13 -4.23 8.74
C LEU A 423 6.76 -4.11 8.04
N ILE A 424 6.65 -3.27 7.01
CA ILE A 424 5.41 -3.04 6.26
C ILE A 424 5.10 -4.21 5.32
N MET A 425 6.12 -4.79 4.69
CA MET A 425 5.91 -5.78 3.65
C MET A 425 5.61 -7.17 4.19
N PHE A 426 6.16 -7.55 5.34
CA PHE A 426 6.08 -8.93 5.83
C PHE A 426 5.58 -9.01 7.27
N THR A 427 6.15 -8.21 8.18
CA THR A 427 5.87 -8.35 9.61
C THR A 427 4.44 -7.91 9.96
N LEU A 428 4.02 -6.71 9.53
CA LEU A 428 2.71 -6.16 9.87
C LEU A 428 1.54 -6.95 9.27
N PRO A 429 1.54 -7.32 7.97
CA PRO A 429 0.46 -8.13 7.41
C PRO A 429 0.36 -9.51 8.07
N GLY A 430 1.50 -10.08 8.48
CA GLY A 430 1.53 -11.33 9.24
C GLY A 430 0.91 -11.17 10.63
N LEU A 431 1.25 -10.09 11.35
CA LEU A 431 0.68 -9.80 12.67
C LEU A 431 -0.84 -9.56 12.62
N PHE A 432 -1.30 -8.77 11.65
CA PHE A 432 -2.74 -8.53 11.46
C PHE A 432 -3.50 -9.83 11.21
N ALA A 433 -2.96 -10.70 10.35
CA ALA A 433 -3.58 -11.99 10.05
C ALA A 433 -3.63 -12.92 11.26
N VAL A 434 -2.58 -12.96 12.09
CA VAL A 434 -2.57 -13.73 13.35
C VAL A 434 -3.64 -13.21 14.33
N GLN A 435 -3.78 -11.90 14.45
CA GLN A 435 -4.76 -11.28 15.34
C GLN A 435 -6.20 -11.49 14.83
N GLU A 436 -6.43 -11.31 13.53
CA GLU A 436 -7.72 -11.60 12.91
C GLU A 436 -8.13 -13.08 13.12
N ALA A 437 -7.19 -14.02 12.91
CA ALA A 437 -7.44 -15.43 13.13
C ALA A 437 -7.79 -15.73 14.59
N ARG A 438 -7.11 -15.09 15.55
CA ARG A 438 -7.39 -15.22 16.99
C ARG A 438 -8.80 -14.74 17.32
N GLU A 439 -9.21 -13.57 16.85
CA GLU A 439 -10.55 -13.02 17.09
C GLU A 439 -11.65 -13.94 16.52
N ARG A 440 -11.45 -14.46 15.30
CA ARG A 440 -12.37 -15.42 14.67
C ARG A 440 -12.52 -16.71 15.49
N LEU A 441 -11.41 -17.25 15.99
CA LEU A 441 -11.42 -18.45 16.83
C LEU A 441 -12.12 -18.20 18.17
N GLN A 442 -11.93 -17.03 18.79
CA GLN A 442 -12.62 -16.64 20.02
C GLN A 442 -14.13 -16.53 19.82
N MET A 443 -14.59 -15.86 18.76
CA MET A 443 -16.02 -15.76 18.45
C MET A 443 -16.65 -17.14 18.19
N ARG A 444 -15.94 -18.04 17.49
CA ARG A 444 -16.40 -19.42 17.29
C ARG A 444 -16.48 -20.21 18.58
N ALA A 445 -15.50 -20.08 19.47
CA ALA A 445 -15.49 -20.77 20.76
C ALA A 445 -16.67 -20.32 21.63
N ILE A 446 -16.97 -19.01 21.67
CA ILE A 446 -18.12 -18.45 22.38
C ILE A 446 -19.43 -18.96 21.78
N PHE A 447 -19.56 -18.94 20.45
CA PHE A 447 -20.76 -19.44 19.77
C PHE A 447 -20.99 -20.94 20.04
N LEU A 448 -19.94 -21.76 19.98
CA LEU A 448 -20.05 -23.20 20.28
C LEU A 448 -20.39 -23.46 21.76
N ALA A 449 -19.88 -22.64 22.69
CA ALA A 449 -20.25 -22.72 24.10
C ALA A 449 -21.74 -22.39 24.30
N GLU A 450 -22.26 -21.39 23.60
CA GLU A 450 -23.67 -20.98 23.65
C GLU A 450 -24.62 -22.00 23.02
N VAL A 451 -24.22 -22.62 21.90
CA VAL A 451 -24.98 -23.72 21.29
C VAL A 451 -24.98 -24.95 22.21
N SER A 452 -23.86 -25.24 22.87
CA SER A 452 -23.77 -26.36 23.81
C SER A 452 -24.62 -26.14 25.06
N SER A 453 -24.70 -24.91 25.58
CA SER A 453 -25.51 -24.58 26.76
C SER A 453 -27.01 -24.63 26.48
N THR A 454 -27.44 -24.26 25.27
CA THR A 454 -28.86 -24.31 24.85
C THR A 454 -29.36 -25.73 24.52
N THR A 455 -28.46 -26.65 24.16
CA THR A 455 -28.81 -28.09 23.97
C THR A 455 -28.81 -28.93 25.25
N ALA A 456 -28.36 -28.38 26.38
CA ALA A 456 -28.51 -29.05 27.67
C ALA A 456 -29.99 -29.01 28.09
N ALA A 457 -30.66 -30.16 28.02
CA ALA A 457 -32.07 -30.32 28.39
C ALA A 457 -32.34 -29.75 29.81
N PRO A 458 -33.50 -29.10 30.04
CA PRO A 458 -33.85 -28.64 31.38
C PRO A 458 -33.93 -29.86 32.33
N PRO A 459 -33.54 -29.71 33.61
CA PRO A 459 -33.74 -30.77 34.59
C PRO A 459 -35.24 -31.10 34.62
N ALA A 460 -35.56 -32.39 34.49
CA ALA A 460 -36.92 -32.87 34.55
C ALA A 460 -37.58 -32.36 35.83
N VAL A 461 -38.56 -31.46 35.69
CA VAL A 461 -39.46 -31.11 36.78
C VAL A 461 -40.25 -32.37 37.08
N ALA A 462 -39.92 -33.02 38.19
CA ALA A 462 -40.69 -34.13 38.72
C ALA A 462 -42.09 -33.62 39.06
N VAL A 463 -43.09 -34.05 38.29
CA VAL A 463 -44.49 -33.89 38.64
C VAL A 463 -44.77 -34.86 39.78
N ASP A 464 -45.08 -34.31 40.95
CA ASP A 464 -45.51 -35.05 42.13
C ASP A 464 -46.96 -35.51 41.92
N GLU A 465 -47.14 -36.77 41.49
CA GLU A 465 -48.43 -37.45 41.47
C GLU A 465 -48.76 -37.98 42.87
N THR A 466 -49.22 -37.13 43.78
CA THR A 466 -50.00 -37.58 44.93
C THR A 466 -51.11 -36.58 45.24
N HIS A 467 -52.34 -36.91 44.83
CA HIS A 467 -53.61 -36.74 45.56
C HIS A 467 -54.82 -36.77 44.61
N VAL A 468 -55.43 -37.96 44.51
CA VAL A 468 -56.82 -38.12 44.04
C VAL A 468 -57.72 -38.18 45.27
N PRO A 469 -58.86 -37.45 45.27
CA PRO A 469 -60.06 -37.98 45.91
C PRO A 469 -61.27 -38.00 44.96
N LEU A 470 -61.71 -39.23 44.69
CA LEU A 470 -63.07 -39.81 44.66
C LEU A 470 -64.25 -39.09 43.96
N LEU A 471 -64.91 -39.91 43.13
CA LEU A 471 -66.21 -39.78 42.45
C LEU A 471 -67.39 -39.33 43.34
N GLY A 472 -68.36 -38.63 42.73
CA GLY A 472 -69.75 -38.52 43.20
C GLY A 472 -70.69 -37.84 42.19
N ASN A 473 -71.83 -38.47 41.88
CA ASN A 473 -72.74 -38.24 40.74
C ASN A 473 -73.76 -37.08 40.89
N ALA A 474 -73.94 -36.30 39.79
CA ALA A 474 -75.20 -35.73 39.19
C ALA A 474 -76.13 -34.78 40.01
N PRO A 475 -77.14 -34.08 39.42
CA PRO A 475 -77.39 -33.56 38.04
C PRO A 475 -77.85 -32.06 38.01
N LEU A 476 -78.04 -31.44 36.82
CA LEU A 476 -79.21 -30.59 36.41
C LEU A 476 -78.94 -29.63 35.22
N THR A 477 -80.00 -29.42 34.45
CA THR A 477 -80.21 -28.98 33.05
C THR A 477 -80.32 -27.44 32.82
N PRO A 478 -80.43 -26.95 31.55
CA PRO A 478 -80.13 -25.57 31.07
C PRO A 478 -81.37 -24.64 31.00
N PRO A 479 -81.33 -23.36 30.52
CA PRO A 479 -81.47 -23.05 29.07
C PRO A 479 -81.02 -21.65 28.51
N ARG A 480 -81.06 -21.53 27.16
CA ARG A 480 -81.32 -20.35 26.25
C ARG A 480 -80.24 -19.25 26.07
N ALA A 481 -79.64 -19.02 24.89
CA ALA A 481 -80.12 -18.62 23.53
C ALA A 481 -80.25 -17.10 23.30
N ARG A 482 -79.46 -16.53 22.37
CA ARG A 482 -79.93 -15.48 21.44
C ARG A 482 -79.09 -15.39 20.15
N SER A 483 -79.79 -15.56 19.04
CA SER A 483 -79.39 -15.48 17.64
C SER A 483 -79.61 -14.08 17.05
N ARG A 484 -78.79 -13.69 16.06
CA ARG A 484 -79.21 -12.89 14.89
C ARG A 484 -78.28 -13.19 13.70
N GLY A 485 -78.84 -13.80 12.65
CA GLY A 485 -78.23 -14.02 11.32
C GLY A 485 -78.25 -12.73 10.48
N LEU A 486 -77.52 -12.66 9.37
CA LEU A 486 -77.90 -13.06 8.00
C LEU A 486 -76.60 -12.91 7.17
N ARG A 487 -76.05 -13.89 6.42
CA ARG A 487 -76.51 -14.42 5.11
C ARG A 487 -77.27 -13.40 4.28
N ASP A 488 -76.54 -12.69 3.41
CA ASP A 488 -77.03 -12.24 2.10
C ASP A 488 -75.83 -12.11 1.15
N ALA A 489 -76.06 -12.49 -0.11
CA ALA A 489 -75.24 -12.24 -1.30
C ALA A 489 -74.00 -13.13 -1.54
N LEU A 490 -74.26 -14.42 -1.81
CA LEU A 490 -73.62 -15.11 -2.95
C LEU A 490 -74.59 -14.99 -4.14
N ASP A 491 -74.03 -14.95 -5.35
CA ASP A 491 -74.66 -14.73 -6.66
C ASP A 491 -74.81 -13.26 -7.08
N ASP A 492 -73.73 -12.68 -7.62
CA ASP A 492 -73.76 -12.15 -9.00
C ASP A 492 -72.39 -11.64 -9.46
N ARG A 493 -72.14 -11.78 -10.77
CA ARG A 493 -71.05 -11.17 -11.58
C ARG A 493 -69.71 -11.89 -11.70
N SER A 494 -69.74 -12.85 -12.64
CA SER A 494 -68.77 -12.94 -13.72
C SER A 494 -68.58 -11.62 -14.49
N SER A 495 -67.38 -11.46 -15.08
CA SER A 495 -66.95 -10.52 -16.13
C SER A 495 -66.71 -9.05 -15.77
N SER A 496 -65.43 -8.67 -15.61
CA SER A 496 -64.74 -7.72 -16.51
C SER A 496 -63.30 -7.46 -16.02
N ALA A 497 -62.33 -7.57 -16.94
CA ALA A 497 -60.94 -7.14 -16.81
C ALA A 497 -60.84 -5.67 -16.34
N SER A 498 -59.83 -5.18 -15.63
CA SER A 498 -58.40 -5.15 -15.97
C SER A 498 -57.67 -4.32 -14.89
N HIS A 499 -56.35 -4.46 -14.83
CA HIS A 499 -55.38 -3.60 -14.12
C HIS A 499 -55.27 -3.66 -12.58
N ASP A 500 -54.00 -3.61 -12.15
CA ASP A 500 -53.46 -3.37 -10.81
C ASP A 500 -53.55 -4.46 -9.74
N ALA A 501 -52.54 -5.33 -9.76
CA ALA A 501 -52.14 -6.14 -8.61
C ALA A 501 -50.90 -5.54 -7.93
N ARG A 502 -51.11 -4.65 -6.95
CA ARG A 502 -50.23 -4.55 -5.77
C ARG A 502 -51.02 -5.04 -4.56
N ARG A 503 -50.70 -6.23 -4.08
CA ARG A 503 -51.03 -6.67 -2.71
C ARG A 503 -49.73 -6.73 -1.89
N PRO A 504 -49.75 -6.32 -0.62
CA PRO A 504 -48.60 -6.41 0.26
C PRO A 504 -48.41 -7.87 0.69
N ARG A 505 -47.21 -8.42 0.46
CA ARG A 505 -46.81 -9.72 1.03
C ARG A 505 -46.10 -9.50 2.35
N ALA A 506 -46.46 -10.36 3.29
CA ALA A 506 -45.97 -10.48 4.64
C ALA A 506 -44.43 -10.45 4.71
N ALA A 507 -43.93 -9.79 5.75
CA ALA A 507 -42.53 -9.76 6.13
C ALA A 507 -42.03 -11.18 6.45
N SER A 508 -41.27 -11.76 5.52
CA SER A 508 -40.31 -12.82 5.81
C SER A 508 -39.03 -12.15 6.30
N ALA A 509 -38.66 -12.44 7.55
CA ALA A 509 -37.34 -12.10 8.08
C ALA A 509 -36.29 -12.89 7.29
N ASP A 510 -35.58 -12.19 6.40
CA ASP A 510 -34.42 -12.73 5.69
C ASP A 510 -33.26 -12.88 6.67
N PHE A 511 -32.94 -14.12 7.01
CA PHE A 511 -31.68 -14.53 7.62
C PHE A 511 -30.50 -14.11 6.72
N PRO A 512 -29.39 -13.60 7.28
CA PRO A 512 -28.19 -13.37 6.49
C PRO A 512 -27.66 -14.70 5.94
N SER A 513 -27.49 -14.75 4.62
CA SER A 513 -27.07 -15.89 3.83
C SER A 513 -25.80 -16.59 4.37
N LEU A 514 -25.99 -17.86 4.75
CA LEU A 514 -25.01 -18.88 5.15
C LEU A 514 -24.07 -19.30 3.99
N VAL A 515 -23.26 -18.39 3.45
CA VAL A 515 -22.30 -18.73 2.36
C VAL A 515 -20.82 -18.70 2.82
N GLY A 516 -20.53 -18.31 4.07
CA GLY A 516 -19.15 -18.16 4.57
C GLY A 516 -18.54 -19.33 5.36
N LEU A 517 -19.33 -20.33 5.78
CA LEU A 517 -18.89 -21.32 6.79
C LEU A 517 -18.18 -22.58 6.23
N LYS A 518 -17.70 -22.54 4.99
CA LYS A 518 -17.05 -23.71 4.35
C LYS A 518 -15.52 -23.77 4.47
N ARG A 519 -14.89 -22.96 5.34
CA ARG A 519 -13.50 -23.17 5.76
C ARG A 519 -13.48 -23.93 7.09
N GLY A 520 -13.25 -25.24 6.99
CA GLY A 520 -13.05 -26.11 8.14
C GLY A 520 -11.82 -25.71 8.96
N ARG A 521 -11.73 -26.24 10.18
CA ARG A 521 -10.66 -26.01 11.17
C ARG A 521 -9.23 -26.12 10.60
N SER A 522 -9.04 -26.89 9.53
CA SER A 522 -7.75 -27.05 8.83
C SER A 522 -7.31 -25.80 8.05
N GLY A 523 -8.23 -25.07 7.43
CA GLY A 523 -7.90 -23.89 6.61
C GLY A 523 -7.47 -22.69 7.46
N GLU A 524 -8.06 -22.53 8.64
CA GLU A 524 -7.69 -21.46 9.58
C GLU A 524 -6.35 -21.73 10.26
N LEU A 525 -6.09 -23.01 10.62
CA LEU A 525 -4.79 -23.40 11.16
C LEU A 525 -3.68 -23.17 10.15
N TYR A 526 -3.95 -23.47 8.87
CA TYR A 526 -3.03 -23.21 7.77
C TYR A 526 -2.74 -21.72 7.59
N ASP A 527 -3.79 -20.88 7.52
CA ASP A 527 -3.63 -19.42 7.39
C ASP A 527 -2.85 -18.85 8.61
N LEU A 528 -3.09 -19.35 9.82
CA LEU A 528 -2.37 -18.95 11.04
C LEU A 528 -0.88 -19.37 11.02
N VAL A 529 -0.59 -20.61 10.60
CA VAL A 529 0.79 -21.11 10.48
C VAL A 529 1.56 -20.30 9.44
N LEU A 530 0.95 -20.02 8.29
CA LEU A 530 1.58 -19.20 7.26
C LEU A 530 1.79 -17.75 7.71
N ALA A 531 0.79 -17.15 8.36
CA ALA A 531 0.92 -15.79 8.89
C ALA A 531 2.04 -15.69 9.94
N SER A 532 2.10 -16.65 10.85
CA SER A 532 3.16 -16.74 11.88
C SER A 532 4.54 -16.95 11.24
N GLY A 533 4.63 -17.82 10.21
CA GLY A 533 5.83 -18.01 9.42
C GLY A 533 6.29 -16.73 8.71
N MET A 534 5.36 -15.92 8.21
CA MET A 534 5.67 -14.64 7.56
C MET A 534 6.20 -13.60 8.55
N VAL A 535 5.68 -13.57 9.78
CA VAL A 535 6.23 -12.71 10.86
C VAL A 535 7.67 -13.10 11.18
N VAL A 536 7.93 -14.40 11.36
CA VAL A 536 9.28 -14.92 11.65
C VAL A 536 10.23 -14.64 10.49
N LEU A 537 9.78 -14.85 9.25
CA LEU A 537 10.54 -14.55 8.05
C LEU A 537 10.87 -13.05 7.96
N GLY A 538 9.88 -12.19 8.15
CA GLY A 538 10.08 -10.73 8.15
C GLY A 538 11.11 -10.31 9.19
N VAL A 539 10.89 -10.61 10.46
CA VAL A 539 11.81 -10.23 11.55
C VAL A 539 13.21 -10.80 11.33
N GLY A 540 13.33 -12.05 10.89
CA GLY A 540 14.62 -12.68 10.59
C GLY A 540 15.37 -12.01 9.44
N LEU A 541 14.69 -11.72 8.33
CA LEU A 541 15.27 -11.03 7.19
C LEU A 541 15.73 -9.61 7.55
N GLY A 542 14.91 -8.87 8.31
CA GLY A 542 15.25 -7.53 8.79
C GLY A 542 16.48 -7.52 9.67
N ALA A 543 16.56 -8.42 10.66
CA ALA A 543 17.70 -8.50 11.57
C ALA A 543 19.01 -8.88 10.85
N LEU A 544 18.96 -9.87 9.96
CA LEU A 544 20.13 -10.32 9.19
C LEU A 544 20.61 -9.24 8.23
N SER A 545 19.69 -8.65 7.48
CA SER A 545 20.02 -7.60 6.53
C SER A 545 20.57 -6.36 7.23
N LEU A 546 19.94 -5.90 8.32
CA LEU A 546 20.39 -4.73 9.07
C LEU A 546 21.80 -4.94 9.64
N ARG A 547 22.12 -6.14 10.14
CA ARG A 547 23.46 -6.49 10.61
C ARG A 547 24.49 -6.34 9.49
N GLU A 548 24.21 -6.91 8.32
CA GLU A 548 25.13 -6.85 7.17
C GLU A 548 25.27 -5.42 6.63
N THR A 549 24.19 -4.64 6.60
CA THR A 549 24.23 -3.21 6.24
C THR A 549 25.13 -2.43 7.19
N ILE A 550 25.01 -2.65 8.51
CA ILE A 550 25.86 -1.99 9.51
C ILE A 550 27.33 -2.40 9.35
N VAL A 551 27.60 -3.69 9.12
CA VAL A 551 28.98 -4.19 8.90
C VAL A 551 29.58 -3.56 7.64
N SER A 552 28.83 -3.54 6.53
CA SER A 552 29.28 -2.92 5.28
C SER A 552 29.55 -1.42 5.40
N TRP A 553 28.89 -0.71 6.32
CA TRP A 553 29.13 0.71 6.55
C TRP A 553 30.35 0.98 7.42
N ASN A 554 30.72 0.02 8.26
CA ASN A 554 31.88 0.10 9.15
C ASN A 554 33.18 -0.39 8.51
N ASP A 555 33.13 -1.02 7.34
CA ASP A 555 34.34 -1.38 6.58
C ASP A 555 34.86 -0.13 5.86
N PRO A 556 36.03 0.42 6.25
CA PRO A 556 36.65 1.48 5.48
C PRO A 556 37.17 0.87 4.18
N ALA A 557 36.61 1.32 3.05
CA ALA A 557 37.10 1.00 1.71
C ALA A 557 38.55 1.43 1.50
#